data_AF-A0A381P7W3-F1
#
_entry.id   AF-A0A381P7W3-F1
#
_cell.length_a   1.000
_cell.length_b   1.000
_cell.length_c   1.000
_cell.angle_alpha   90.00
_cell.angle_beta   90.00
_cell.angle_gamma   90.00
#
_symmetry.space_group_name_H-M   'P 1'
#
loop_
_entity.id
_entity.type
_entity.pdbx_description
1 polymer ?
#
loop_
_entity_poly.entity_id
_entity_poly.type
_entity_poly.pdbx_seq_one_letter_code
_entity_poly.pdbx_strand_id
1 'polypeptide(L)'
;MSMKNSRSKPFVIGISGGSGSGKSTIINEIVERLGPEKIAVLHHDAYYRHRPELSFEERTKINFDHPDSLETELLMKHLVQLISGEQVEVPIYDFPQHLRNSKTKKYPPARY
;
A
#
# COMPACT_ATOMS: atom_id res chain seq x y z
N MET A 1 15.91 15.53 29.85
CA MET A 1 16.17 15.96 28.46
C MET A 1 16.29 14.68 27.62
N SER A 2 15.20 14.22 26.98
CA SER A 2 15.22 12.94 26.27
C SER A 2 15.97 13.09 24.94
N MET A 3 16.99 12.27 24.73
CA MET A 3 17.75 12.20 23.47
C MET A 3 16.78 11.86 22.34
N LYS A 4 16.61 12.80 21.40
CA LYS A 4 16.01 12.52 20.11
C LYS A 4 16.94 11.54 19.39
N ASN A 5 16.63 10.24 19.44
CA ASN A 5 17.21 9.28 18.50
C ASN A 5 16.94 9.82 17.10
N SER A 6 17.99 10.24 16.39
CA SER A 6 17.88 10.58 14.97
C SER A 6 17.56 9.29 14.23
N ARG A 7 16.27 8.98 14.03
CA ARG A 7 15.88 7.86 13.18
C ARG A 7 16.48 8.11 11.80
N SER A 8 17.27 7.16 11.31
CA SER A 8 17.68 7.16 9.91
C SER A 8 16.42 7.16 9.06
N LYS A 9 16.38 8.01 8.03
CA LYS A 9 15.25 8.03 7.09
C LYS A 9 15.19 6.65 6.39
N PRO A 10 14.00 6.04 6.27
CA PRO A 10 13.88 4.76 5.59
C PRO A 10 14.21 4.89 4.10
N PHE A 11 14.75 3.81 3.55
CA PHE A 11 14.97 3.69 2.11
C PHE A 11 13.69 3.23 1.41
N VAL A 12 13.32 3.92 0.33
CA VAL A 12 12.07 3.67 -0.41
C VAL A 12 12.40 3.09 -1.78
N ILE A 13 11.79 1.95 -2.10
CA ILE A 13 11.94 1.25 -3.39
C ILE A 13 10.58 1.20 -4.06
N GLY A 14 10.47 1.78 -5.26
CA GLY A 14 9.31 1.61 -6.14
C GLY A 14 9.51 0.43 -7.07
N ILE A 15 8.56 -0.51 -7.11
CA ILE A 15 8.59 -1.68 -7.99
C ILE A 15 7.37 -1.60 -8.92
N SER A 16 7.62 -1.50 -10.22
CA SER A 16 6.57 -1.39 -11.26
C SER A 16 6.72 -2.47 -12.33
N GLY A 17 5.66 -2.67 -13.12
CA GLY A 17 5.62 -3.69 -14.19
C GLY A 17 4.21 -4.29 -14.35
N GLY A 18 3.94 -4.90 -15.50
CA GLY A 18 2.62 -5.50 -15.81
C GLY A 18 2.22 -6.64 -14.86
N SER A 19 0.94 -7.00 -14.84
CA SER A 19 0.47 -8.16 -14.08
C SER A 19 1.22 -9.44 -14.50
N GLY A 20 1.52 -10.32 -13.54
CA GLY A 20 2.27 -11.56 -13.80
C GLY A 20 3.79 -11.40 -14.00
N SER A 21 4.35 -10.18 -13.95
CA SER A 21 5.78 -9.95 -14.20
C SER A 21 6.74 -10.38 -13.06
N GLY A 22 6.25 -11.04 -12.02
CA GLY A 22 7.09 -11.51 -10.90
C GLY A 22 7.35 -10.51 -9.76
N LYS A 23 6.69 -9.34 -9.73
CA LYS A 23 6.88 -8.32 -8.66
C LYS A 23 6.66 -8.89 -7.26
N SER A 24 5.56 -9.60 -7.06
CA SER A 24 5.22 -10.19 -5.76
C SER A 24 6.25 -11.22 -5.32
N THR A 25 6.82 -11.98 -6.26
CA THR A 25 7.89 -12.95 -5.99
C THR A 25 9.14 -12.26 -5.45
N ILE A 26 9.60 -11.20 -6.13
CA ILE A 26 10.77 -10.42 -5.70
C ILE A 26 10.52 -9.76 -4.34
N ILE A 27 9.33 -9.18 -4.14
CA ILE A 27 8.95 -8.56 -2.86
C ILE A 27 9.01 -9.58 -1.73
N ASN A 28 8.42 -10.76 -1.92
CA ASN A 28 8.41 -11.82 -0.90
C ASN A 28 9.83 -12.26 -0.54
N GLU A 29 10.70 -12.45 -1.53
CA GLU A 29 12.10 -12.81 -1.29
C GLU A 29 12.86 -11.73 -0.50
N ILE A 30 12.61 -10.45 -0.79
CA ILE A 30 13.21 -9.33 -0.03
C ILE A 30 12.71 -9.34 1.42
N VAL A 31 11.40 -9.52 1.63
CA VAL A 31 10.79 -9.57 2.96
C VAL A 31 11.33 -10.75 3.77
N GLU A 32 11.45 -11.93 3.17
CA GLU A 32 12.01 -13.13 3.80
C GLU A 32 13.47 -12.93 4.23
N ARG A 33 14.28 -12.26 3.41
CA ARG A 33 15.70 -12.02 3.71
C ARG A 33 15.93 -10.94 4.76
N LEU A 34 15.11 -9.89 4.78
CA LEU A 34 15.29 -8.75 5.69
C LEU A 34 14.55 -8.89 7.02
N GLY A 35 13.48 -9.67 7.05
CA GLY A 35 12.57 -9.80 8.18
C GLY A 35 11.35 -8.86 8.02
N PRO A 36 10.11 -9.35 8.25
CA PRO A 36 8.89 -8.59 8.07
C PRO A 36 8.74 -7.38 9.01
N GLU A 37 9.51 -7.33 10.10
CA GLU A 37 9.54 -6.22 11.05
C GLU A 37 10.36 -5.01 10.56
N LYS A 38 11.22 -5.20 9.56
CA LYS A 38 12.12 -4.18 9.02
C LYS A 38 11.65 -3.56 7.71
N ILE A 39 10.53 -4.03 7.17
CA ILE A 39 10.02 -3.59 5.88
C ILE A 39 8.50 -3.38 5.91
N ALA A 40 8.06 -2.26 5.37
CA ALA A 40 6.65 -2.00 5.10
C ALA A 40 6.41 -2.13 3.58
N VAL A 41 5.49 -3.02 3.19
CA VAL A 41 5.13 -3.23 1.79
C VAL A 41 3.73 -2.69 1.53
N LEU A 42 3.66 -1.61 0.75
CA LEU A 42 2.41 -1.04 0.27
C LEU A 42 2.16 -1.52 -1.16
N HIS A 43 1.02 -2.15 -1.38
CA HIS A 43 0.56 -2.48 -2.73
C HIS A 43 -0.34 -1.35 -3.24
N HIS A 44 -0.11 -0.89 -4.47
CA HIS A 44 -0.87 0.23 -5.06
C HIS A 44 -2.33 -0.16 -5.34
N ASP A 45 -2.59 -1.42 -5.67
CA ASP A 45 -3.93 -1.98 -5.88
C ASP A 45 -4.84 -1.91 -4.64
N ALA A 46 -4.28 -1.92 -3.43
CA ALA A 46 -5.01 -1.67 -2.19
C ALA A 46 -5.67 -0.27 -2.16
N TYR A 47 -5.21 0.64 -3.02
CA TYR A 47 -5.68 2.02 -3.11
C TYR A 47 -6.63 2.26 -4.29
N TYR A 48 -7.19 1.22 -4.92
CA TYR A 48 -8.33 1.43 -5.82
C TYR A 48 -9.44 2.22 -5.11
N ARG A 49 -10.03 3.19 -5.82
CA ARG A 49 -11.04 4.08 -5.26
C ARG A 49 -12.24 3.29 -4.80
N HIS A 50 -12.70 3.60 -3.58
CA HIS A 50 -13.94 3.03 -3.06
C HIS A 50 -15.12 3.75 -3.68
N ARG A 51 -15.97 3.01 -4.40
CA ARG A 51 -17.16 3.55 -5.06
C ARG A 51 -18.45 2.82 -4.65
N PRO A 52 -18.83 2.86 -3.36
CA PRO A 52 -20.05 2.20 -2.88
C PRO A 52 -21.33 2.83 -3.46
N GLU A 53 -21.23 4.05 -4.00
CA GLU A 53 -22.31 4.72 -4.72
C GLU A 53 -22.70 4.05 -6.04
N LEU A 54 -21.79 3.25 -6.63
CA LEU A 54 -22.05 2.51 -7.86
C LEU A 54 -22.57 1.10 -7.56
N SER A 55 -23.51 0.65 -8.37
CA SER A 55 -23.96 -0.74 -8.37
C SER A 55 -22.82 -1.69 -8.76
N PHE A 56 -22.95 -2.98 -8.41
CA PHE A 56 -21.95 -3.98 -8.77
C PHE A 56 -21.67 -4.02 -10.29
N GLU A 57 -22.72 -3.94 -11.12
CA GLU A 57 -22.59 -3.95 -12.59
C GLU A 57 -21.89 -2.70 -13.14
N GLU A 58 -22.06 -1.54 -12.50
CA GLU A 58 -21.33 -0.34 -12.89
C GLU A 58 -19.86 -0.43 -12.48
N ARG A 59 -19.57 -1.03 -11.32
CA ARG A 59 -18.19 -1.20 -10.85
C ARG A 59 -17.39 -2.16 -11.73
N THR A 60 -18.00 -3.22 -12.27
CA THR A 60 -17.32 -4.14 -13.18
C THR A 60 -16.96 -3.51 -14.53
N LYS A 61 -17.59 -2.37 -14.88
CA LYS A 61 -17.27 -1.60 -16.10
C LYS A 61 -16.13 -0.60 -15.89
N ILE A 62 -15.62 -0.43 -14.66
CA ILE A 62 -14.49 0.46 -14.39
C ILE A 62 -13.22 -0.09 -15.04
N ASN A 63 -12.51 0.78 -15.76
CA ASN A 63 -11.16 0.47 -16.22
C ASN A 63 -10.16 0.66 -15.06
N PHE A 64 -9.77 -0.44 -14.43
CA PHE A 64 -8.81 -0.45 -13.31
C PHE A 64 -7.35 -0.22 -13.74
N ASP A 65 -7.05 -0.25 -15.05
CA ASP A 65 -5.73 0.16 -15.56
C ASP A 65 -5.62 1.67 -15.75
N HIS A 66 -6.73 2.41 -15.65
CA HIS A 66 -6.71 3.86 -15.75
C HIS A 66 -6.22 4.48 -14.43
N PRO A 67 -5.31 5.48 -14.45
CA PRO A 67 -4.79 6.12 -13.25
C PRO A 67 -5.88 6.65 -12.30
N ASP A 68 -6.99 7.15 -12.84
CA ASP A 68 -8.11 7.68 -12.02
C ASP A 68 -8.83 6.63 -11.18
N SER A 69 -8.69 5.35 -11.50
CA SER A 69 -9.23 4.26 -10.67
C SER A 69 -8.49 4.15 -9.33
N LEU A 70 -7.30 4.73 -9.22
CA LEU A 70 -6.44 4.67 -8.04
C LEU A 70 -6.51 5.98 -7.24
N GLU A 71 -6.51 5.85 -5.91
CA GLU A 71 -6.39 6.97 -4.98
C GLU A 71 -4.91 7.19 -4.62
N THR A 72 -4.11 7.55 -5.62
CA THR A 72 -2.65 7.73 -5.47
C THR A 72 -2.30 8.77 -4.40
N GLU A 73 -3.13 9.79 -4.20
CA GLU A 73 -2.94 10.77 -3.11
C GLU A 73 -2.94 10.13 -1.72
N LEU A 74 -3.81 9.14 -1.48
CA LEU A 74 -3.86 8.41 -0.21
C LEU A 74 -2.60 7.53 -0.04
N LEU A 75 -2.14 6.88 -1.13
CA LEU A 75 -0.88 6.15 -1.12
C LEU A 75 0.29 7.07 -0.74
N MET A 76 0.37 8.25 -1.38
CA MET A 76 1.44 9.22 -1.11
C MET A 76 1.40 9.73 0.32
N LYS A 77 0.20 10.00 0.85
CA LYS A 77 0.01 10.36 2.26
C LYS A 77 0.56 9.27 3.18
N HIS A 78 0.17 8.01 2.97
CA HIS A 78 0.65 6.89 3.79
C HIS A 78 2.17 6.69 3.67
N LEU A 79 2.73 6.87 2.48
CA LEU A 79 4.18 6.79 2.26
C LEU A 79 4.92 7.86 3.07
N VAL A 80 4.47 9.12 3.03
CA VAL A 80 5.05 10.23 3.81
C VAL A 80 4.96 9.96 5.31
N GLN A 81 3.82 9.43 5.79
CA GLN A 81 3.64 9.07 7.20
C GLN A 81 4.61 7.98 7.64
N LEU A 82 4.76 6.91 6.86
CA LEU A 82 5.72 5.85 7.15
C LEU A 82 7.17 6.36 7.15
N ILE A 83 7.54 7.20 6.19
CA ILE A 83 8.86 7.86 6.14
C ILE A 83 9.10 8.71 7.40
N SER A 84 8.05 9.36 7.90
CA SER A 84 8.09 10.18 9.13
C SER A 84 8.06 9.34 10.41
N GLY A 85 7.98 8.01 10.30
CA GLY A 85 7.99 7.11 11.44
C GLY A 85 6.63 6.97 12.12
N GLU A 86 5.54 7.24 11.40
CA GLU A 86 4.16 7.06 11.83
C GLU A 86 3.60 5.72 11.30
N GLN A 87 2.68 5.13 12.06
CA GLN A 87 1.91 3.96 11.62
C GLN A 87 0.79 4.39 10.68
N VAL A 88 0.46 3.54 9.71
CA VAL A 88 -0.65 3.78 8.77
C VAL A 88 -1.63 2.61 8.76
N GLU A 89 -2.87 2.92 8.38
CA GLU A 89 -3.95 1.97 8.18
C GLU A 89 -4.28 1.88 6.68
N VAL A 90 -3.70 0.88 6.03
CA VAL A 90 -3.84 0.69 4.58
C VAL A 90 -5.19 0.03 4.30
N PRO A 91 -5.95 0.48 3.30
CA PRO A 91 -7.20 -0.18 2.97
C PRO A 91 -7.01 -1.62 2.52
N ILE A 92 -8.02 -2.46 2.75
CA ILE A 92 -8.08 -3.80 2.18
C ILE A 92 -9.07 -3.74 1.02
N TYR A 93 -8.59 -4.01 -0.19
CA TYR A 93 -9.45 -4.03 -1.38
C TYR A 93 -10.01 -5.43 -1.62
N ASP A 94 -11.33 -5.52 -1.74
CA ASP A 94 -12.09 -6.70 -2.13
C ASP A 94 -12.25 -6.70 -3.64
N PHE A 95 -11.38 -7.44 -4.33
CA PHE A 95 -11.39 -7.56 -5.78
C PHE A 95 -12.69 -8.18 -6.33
N PRO A 96 -13.22 -9.27 -5.75
CA PRO A 96 -14.53 -9.80 -6.16
C PRO A 96 -15.66 -8.77 -6.11
N GLN A 97 -15.69 -7.88 -5.12
CA GLN A 97 -16.76 -6.89 -4.96
C GLN A 97 -16.47 -5.55 -5.63
N HIS A 98 -15.22 -5.31 -6.05
CA HIS A 98 -14.71 -4.02 -6.49
C HIS A 98 -14.93 -2.90 -5.45
N LEU A 99 -14.73 -3.21 -4.16
CA LEU A 99 -14.91 -2.28 -3.04
C LEU A 99 -13.79 -2.40 -2.03
N ARG A 100 -13.67 -1.41 -1.14
CA ARG A 100 -12.84 -1.53 0.05
C ARG A 100 -13.64 -2.21 1.16
N ASN A 101 -12.94 -3.00 1.96
CA ASN A 101 -13.45 -3.48 3.22
C ASN A 101 -13.54 -2.33 4.24
N SER A 102 -14.42 -2.45 5.23
CA SER A 102 -14.43 -1.54 6.39
C SER A 102 -13.19 -1.72 7.28
N LYS A 103 -12.51 -2.86 7.18
CA LYS A 103 -11.25 -3.14 7.86
C LYS A 103 -10.05 -2.63 7.07
N THR A 104 -9.01 -2.26 7.80
CA THR A 104 -7.71 -1.85 7.28
C THR A 104 -6.61 -2.81 7.76
N LYS A 105 -5.50 -2.83 7.02
CA LYS A 105 -4.28 -3.53 7.43
C LYS A 105 -3.31 -2.51 8.02
N LYS A 106 -2.86 -2.77 9.25
CA LYS A 106 -1.93 -1.91 9.96
C LYS A 106 -0.50 -2.16 9.48
N TYR A 107 0.19 -1.09 9.12
CA TYR A 107 1.61 -1.12 8.78
C TYR A 107 2.38 -0.21 9.74
N PRO A 108 3.20 -0.76 10.65
CA PRO A 108 4.10 0.04 11.45
C PRO A 108 5.21 0.65 10.57
N PRO A 109 5.85 1.75 10.99
CA PRO A 109 7.05 2.23 10.33
C PRO A 109 8.16 1.17 10.44
N ALA A 110 8.92 0.99 9.36
CA ALA A 110 10.10 0.13 9.35
C ALA A 110 11.06 0.55 10.47
N ARG A 111 11.46 -0.42 11.31
CA ARG A 111 12.45 -0.20 12.37
C ARG A 111 13.80 -0.76 11.93
N TYR A 112 14.84 0.04 12.09
CA TYR A 112 16.24 -0.36 11.94
C TYR A 112 16.82 -0.77 13.28
#